data_AF-A0A958C1K8-F1
#
_entry.id   AF-A0A958C1K8-F1
#
_cell.length_a   1.000
_cell.length_b   1.000
_cell.length_c   1.000
_cell.angle_alpha   90.00
_cell.angle_beta   90.00
_cell.angle_gamma   90.00
#
_symmetry.space_group_name_H-M   'P 1'
#
loop_
_entity.id
_entity.type
_entity.pdbx_description
1 polymer ?
#
loop_
_entity_poly.entity_id
_entity_poly.type
_entity_poly.pdbx_seq_one_letter_code
_entity_poly.pdbx_strand_id
1 'polypeptide(L)'
;MSSEPPPAIAATSDSNWPGSTVDHDHKLSTIFQVARIMASERNLGVMLPQFLSGLIETLPVADAGVLMLYDSVALRLKVVADIGYEAPFLQNLQLAAGESLSGKAFQTGETLLFASNNDIMLAMADMS
;
A
#
# COMPACT_ATOMS: atom_id res chain seq x y z
N MET A 1 6.97 11.52 66.56
CA MET A 1 7.22 12.10 65.23
C MET A 1 6.61 11.16 64.21
N SER A 2 5.35 11.42 63.85
CA SER A 2 4.62 10.67 62.82
C SER A 2 4.68 11.48 61.54
N SER A 3 5.24 10.92 60.48
CA SER A 3 5.30 11.53 59.16
C SER A 3 4.06 11.13 58.36
N GLU A 4 3.23 12.13 58.05
CA GLU A 4 2.11 12.03 57.12
C GLU A 4 2.62 11.79 55.68
N PRO A 5 2.00 10.94 54.85
CA PRO A 5 2.39 10.81 53.46
C PRO A 5 1.90 12.03 52.66
N PRO A 6 2.64 12.48 51.62
CA PRO A 6 2.21 13.60 50.79
C PRO A 6 0.96 13.23 49.97
N PRO A 7 0.08 14.20 49.66
CA PRO A 7 -1.16 13.94 48.94
C PRO A 7 -0.89 13.54 47.48
N ALA A 8 -1.74 12.63 46.98
CA ALA A 8 -1.72 12.14 45.61
C ALA A 8 -1.91 13.29 44.62
N ILE A 9 -0.97 13.42 43.69
CA ILE A 9 -1.05 14.37 42.58
C ILE A 9 -2.01 13.78 41.55
N ALA A 10 -3.27 14.17 41.62
CA ALA A 10 -4.21 14.00 40.51
C ALA A 10 -3.84 15.04 39.44
N ALA A 11 -3.08 14.63 38.42
CA ALA A 11 -2.85 15.44 37.23
C ALA A 11 -3.82 14.98 36.13
N THR A 12 -4.74 15.88 35.83
CA THR A 12 -5.77 15.84 34.81
C THR A 12 -5.22 15.86 33.38
N SER A 13 -5.92 15.15 32.50
CA SER A 13 -6.30 15.50 31.12
C SER A 13 -5.50 16.58 30.38
N ASP A 14 -4.86 16.18 29.26
CA ASP A 14 -5.06 16.76 27.91
C ASP A 14 -3.81 16.56 27.05
N SER A 15 -3.58 15.30 26.64
CA SER A 15 -2.60 14.99 25.59
C SER A 15 -3.22 15.22 24.21
N ASN A 16 -3.45 16.49 23.84
CA ASN A 16 -3.70 16.85 22.44
C ASN A 16 -2.36 17.14 21.76
N TRP A 17 -1.78 16.13 21.10
CA TRP A 17 -0.52 16.26 20.37
C TRP A 17 -0.76 17.05 19.08
N PRO A 18 -0.10 18.21 18.86
CA PRO A 18 -0.37 19.10 17.71
C PRO A 18 0.00 18.52 16.34
N GLY A 19 0.53 17.29 16.29
CA GLY A 19 0.83 16.58 15.04
C GLY A 19 -0.26 15.64 14.52
N SER A 20 -1.32 15.36 15.28
CA SER A 20 -2.31 14.34 14.89
C SER A 20 -3.38 14.84 13.90
N THR A 21 -3.65 16.15 13.85
CA THR A 21 -4.68 16.72 12.98
C THR A 21 -4.18 16.92 11.54
N VAL A 22 -2.95 17.41 11.37
CA VAL A 22 -2.35 17.67 10.04
C VAL A 22 -2.12 16.37 9.25
N ASP A 23 -1.69 15.31 9.93
CA ASP A 23 -1.47 13.98 9.31
C ASP A 23 -2.80 13.33 8.87
N HIS A 24 -3.86 13.50 9.68
CA HIS A 24 -5.18 12.98 9.35
C HIS A 24 -5.81 13.69 8.14
N ASP A 25 -5.67 15.02 8.08
CA ASP A 25 -6.14 15.84 6.96
C ASP A 25 -5.40 15.51 5.66
N HIS A 26 -4.09 15.24 5.74
CA HIS A 26 -3.29 14.82 4.58
C HIS A 26 -3.76 13.46 4.04
N LYS A 27 -3.93 12.46 4.92
CA LYS A 27 -4.43 11.13 4.54
C LYS A 27 -5.83 11.18 3.92
N LEU A 28 -6.74 11.95 4.50
CA LEU A 28 -8.09 12.15 3.96
C LEU A 28 -8.07 12.83 2.59
N SER A 29 -7.22 13.85 2.42
CA SER A 29 -7.00 14.52 1.13
C SER A 29 -6.48 13.55 0.08
N THR A 30 -5.51 12.69 0.41
CA THR A 30 -4.99 11.65 -0.49
C THR A 30 -6.09 10.68 -0.93
N ILE A 31 -6.88 10.16 0.01
CA ILE A 31 -7.99 9.26 -0.31
C ILE A 31 -8.98 9.96 -1.26
N PHE A 32 -9.29 11.24 -1.01
CA PHE A 32 -10.22 11.99 -1.83
C PHE A 32 -9.66 12.26 -3.24
N GLN A 33 -8.38 12.58 -3.37
CA GLN A 33 -7.72 12.78 -4.66
C GLN A 33 -7.70 11.50 -5.48
N VAL A 34 -7.35 10.37 -4.85
CA VAL A 34 -7.41 9.03 -5.44
C VAL A 34 -8.83 8.72 -5.93
N ALA A 35 -9.83 8.87 -5.07
CA ALA A 35 -11.22 8.58 -5.41
C ALA A 35 -11.73 9.45 -6.56
N ARG A 36 -11.32 10.72 -6.61
CA ARG A 36 -11.67 11.65 -7.69
C ARG A 36 -11.09 11.20 -9.03
N ILE A 37 -9.80 10.83 -9.08
CA ILE A 37 -9.16 10.30 -10.30
C ILE A 37 -9.93 9.08 -10.80
N MET A 38 -10.27 8.17 -9.90
CA MET A 38 -11.03 6.95 -10.23
C MET A 38 -12.45 7.25 -10.75
N ALA A 39 -13.09 8.30 -10.27
CA ALA A 39 -14.46 8.66 -10.66
C ALA A 39 -14.53 9.43 -11.99
N SER A 40 -13.46 10.14 -12.37
CA SER A 40 -13.46 11.05 -13.53
C SER A 40 -12.96 10.44 -14.83
N GLU A 41 -12.08 9.44 -14.77
CA GLU A 41 -11.44 8.85 -15.96
C GLU A 41 -12.11 7.53 -16.34
N ARG A 42 -12.60 7.43 -17.58
CA ARG A 42 -13.26 6.20 -18.08
C ARG A 42 -12.28 5.26 -18.75
N ASN A 43 -11.09 5.73 -19.09
CA ASN A 43 -10.05 4.92 -19.68
C ASN A 43 -9.14 4.35 -18.59
N LEU A 44 -9.31 3.06 -18.28
CA LEU A 44 -8.48 2.34 -17.30
C LEU A 44 -6.97 2.44 -17.62
N GLY A 45 -6.61 2.48 -18.90
CA GLY A 45 -5.20 2.60 -19.33
C GLY A 45 -4.56 3.96 -18.99
N VAL A 46 -5.36 4.99 -18.69
CA VAL A 46 -4.90 6.31 -18.24
C VAL A 46 -5.08 6.45 -16.74
N MET A 47 -6.23 6.01 -16.23
CA MET A 47 -6.61 6.13 -14.82
C MET A 47 -5.65 5.38 -13.88
N LEU A 48 -5.31 4.13 -14.22
CA LEU A 48 -4.57 3.24 -13.33
C LEU A 48 -3.09 3.65 -13.16
N PRO A 49 -2.37 4.06 -14.22
CA PRO A 49 -1.04 4.65 -14.05
C PRO A 49 -1.05 5.94 -13.22
N GLN A 50 -2.03 6.83 -13.42
CA GLN A 50 -2.15 8.06 -12.64
C GLN A 50 -2.44 7.79 -11.16
N PHE A 51 -3.32 6.82 -10.89
CA PHE A 51 -3.60 6.36 -9.54
C PHE A 51 -2.34 5.81 -8.86
N LEU A 52 -1.59 4.93 -9.54
CA LEU A 52 -0.36 4.36 -9.00
C LEU A 52 0.68 5.46 -8.72
N SER A 53 0.83 6.45 -9.62
CA SER A 53 1.72 7.60 -9.42
C SER A 53 1.36 8.38 -8.16
N GLY A 54 0.08 8.72 -7.99
CA GLY A 54 -0.38 9.44 -6.81
C GLY A 54 -0.13 8.67 -5.49
N LEU A 55 -0.20 7.34 -5.51
CA LEU A 55 0.15 6.52 -4.35
C LEU A 55 1.64 6.55 -4.03
N ILE A 56 2.49 6.35 -5.04
CA ILE A 56 3.96 6.35 -4.86
C ILE A 56 4.46 7.71 -4.39
N GLU A 57 3.96 8.80 -4.98
CA GLU A 57 4.31 10.17 -4.57
C GLU A 57 3.88 10.49 -3.13
N THR A 58 2.82 9.84 -2.64
CA THR A 58 2.29 10.11 -1.29
C THR A 58 2.91 9.21 -0.22
N LEU A 59 3.34 7.99 -0.57
CA LEU A 59 3.91 7.02 0.37
C LEU A 59 5.43 7.24 0.49
N PRO A 60 5.94 7.83 1.58
CA PRO A 60 7.31 8.37 1.61
C PRO A 60 8.45 7.35 1.47
N VAL A 61 8.15 6.06 1.60
CA VAL A 61 9.12 4.94 1.58
C VAL A 61 8.97 4.05 0.34
N ALA A 62 8.05 4.37 -0.56
CA ALA A 62 7.81 3.57 -1.75
C ALA A 62 8.70 4.05 -2.91
N ASP A 63 9.73 3.26 -3.24
CA ASP A 63 10.61 3.55 -4.38
C ASP A 63 10.01 3.09 -5.73
N ALA A 64 9.14 2.09 -5.68
CA ALA A 64 8.53 1.48 -6.86
C ALA A 64 7.16 0.86 -6.53
N GLY A 65 6.35 0.64 -7.56
CA GLY A 65 5.03 0.03 -7.43
C GLY A 65 4.57 -0.63 -8.72
N VAL A 66 3.75 -1.68 -8.58
CA VAL A 66 3.13 -2.36 -9.71
C VAL A 66 1.66 -2.58 -9.40
N LEU A 67 0.80 -2.37 -10.39
CA LEU A 67 -0.62 -2.67 -10.32
C LEU A 67 -0.96 -3.75 -11.34
N MET A 68 -1.69 -4.76 -10.87
CA MET A 68 -2.10 -5.89 -11.69
C MET A 68 -3.62 -6.03 -11.68
N LEU A 69 -4.20 -6.39 -12.84
CA LEU A 69 -5.60 -6.78 -12.94
C LEU A 69 -5.72 -8.26 -13.24
N TYR A 70 -6.71 -8.90 -12.63
CA TYR A 70 -7.05 -10.27 -12.94
C TYR A 70 -7.87 -10.36 -14.22
N ASP A 71 -7.36 -11.11 -15.19
CA ASP A 71 -8.07 -11.51 -16.40
C ASP A 71 -8.76 -12.86 -16.15
N SER A 72 -10.09 -12.84 -16.06
CA SER A 72 -10.88 -14.05 -15.78
C SER A 72 -10.95 -15.04 -16.93
N VAL A 73 -10.60 -14.62 -18.16
CA VAL A 73 -10.55 -15.52 -19.32
C VAL A 73 -9.22 -16.26 -19.34
N ALA A 74 -8.11 -15.53 -19.10
CA ALA A 74 -6.77 -16.12 -19.05
C ALA A 74 -6.44 -16.79 -17.72
N LEU A 75 -7.19 -16.50 -16.66
CA LEU A 75 -6.92 -16.91 -15.27
C LEU A 75 -5.51 -16.47 -14.83
N ARG A 76 -5.19 -15.20 -15.12
CA ARG A 76 -3.88 -14.59 -14.86
C ARG A 76 -4.02 -13.16 -14.38
N LEU A 77 -3.15 -12.75 -13.46
CA LEU A 77 -2.87 -11.37 -13.11
C LEU A 77 -1.92 -10.78 -14.15
N LYS A 78 -2.31 -9.67 -14.76
CA LYS A 78 -1.53 -8.95 -15.78
C LYS A 78 -1.13 -7.59 -15.25
N VAL A 79 0.12 -7.19 -15.47
CA VAL A 79 0.57 -5.83 -15.16
C VAL A 79 -0.18 -4.83 -16.05
N VAL A 80 -0.74 -3.80 -15.43
CA VAL A 80 -1.47 -2.72 -16.11
C VAL A 80 -0.86 -1.35 -15.87
N ALA A 81 -0.03 -1.22 -14.83
CA ALA A 81 0.78 -0.06 -14.55
C ALA A 81 1.97 -0.48 -13.67
N ASP A 82 3.13 0.13 -13.89
CA ASP A 82 4.27 0.03 -13.00
C ASP A 82 5.03 1.37 -12.97
N ILE A 83 5.71 1.64 -11.87
CA ILE A 83 6.52 2.84 -11.64
C ILE A 83 7.77 2.41 -10.87
N GLY A 84 8.92 2.98 -11.23
CA GLY A 84 10.18 2.80 -10.49
C GLY A 84 10.95 1.51 -10.80
N TYR A 85 10.47 0.67 -11.73
CA TYR A 85 11.18 -0.53 -12.16
C TYR A 85 11.91 -0.33 -13.49
N GLU A 86 13.23 -0.60 -13.52
CA GLU A 86 14.00 -0.69 -14.77
C GLU A 86 13.94 -2.11 -15.36
N ALA A 87 12.73 -2.63 -15.53
CA ALA A 87 12.50 -4.02 -15.87
C ALA A 87 11.43 -4.15 -16.97
N PRO A 88 11.83 -4.06 -18.26
CA PRO A 88 10.89 -4.17 -19.39
C PRO A 88 10.10 -5.48 -19.40
N PHE A 89 10.60 -6.53 -18.72
CA PHE A 89 9.91 -7.82 -18.61
C PHE A 89 8.62 -7.74 -17.77
N LEU A 90 8.49 -6.77 -16.85
CA LEU A 90 7.31 -6.65 -15.99
C LEU A 90 6.03 -6.43 -16.77
N GLN A 91 6.09 -5.69 -17.88
CA GLN A 91 4.94 -5.44 -18.76
C GLN A 91 4.36 -6.72 -19.37
N ASN A 92 5.17 -7.78 -19.50
CA ASN A 92 4.73 -9.07 -20.01
C ASN A 92 4.51 -10.11 -18.91
N LEU A 93 4.76 -9.76 -17.64
CA LEU A 93 4.61 -10.66 -16.51
C LEU A 93 3.13 -11.04 -16.33
N GLN A 94 2.88 -12.34 -16.23
CA GLN A 94 1.56 -12.89 -15.98
C GLN A 94 1.65 -13.92 -14.87
N LEU A 95 0.93 -13.70 -13.78
CA LEU A 95 0.97 -14.58 -12.60
C LEU A 95 -0.35 -15.32 -12.44
N ALA A 96 -0.30 -16.59 -12.07
CA ALA A 96 -1.46 -17.31 -11.57
C ALA A 96 -1.85 -16.82 -10.16
N ALA A 97 -3.09 -17.10 -9.75
CA ALA A 97 -3.47 -16.95 -8.34
C ALA A 97 -2.64 -17.93 -7.48
N GLY A 98 -2.05 -17.43 -6.40
CA GLY A 98 -1.14 -18.18 -5.53
C GLY A 98 0.35 -18.13 -5.90
N GLU A 99 0.68 -17.58 -7.07
CA GLU A 99 2.05 -17.49 -7.60
C GLU A 99 2.74 -16.19 -7.17
N SER A 100 4.02 -16.27 -6.78
CA SER A 100 4.84 -15.14 -6.38
C SER A 100 4.17 -14.28 -5.28
N LEU A 101 4.62 -13.04 -5.11
CA LEU A 101 4.12 -12.12 -4.09
C LEU A 101 2.66 -11.73 -4.35
N SER A 102 2.40 -11.18 -5.54
CA SER A 102 1.10 -10.61 -5.91
C SER A 102 0.02 -11.67 -6.10
N GLY A 103 0.37 -12.85 -6.64
CA GLY A 103 -0.59 -13.95 -6.80
C GLY A 103 -1.00 -14.54 -5.45
N LYS A 104 -0.10 -14.66 -4.48
CA LYS A 104 -0.44 -15.08 -3.11
C LYS A 104 -1.40 -14.08 -2.45
N ALA A 105 -1.09 -12.78 -2.50
CA ALA A 105 -1.97 -11.75 -1.96
C ALA A 105 -3.36 -11.74 -2.63
N PHE A 106 -3.40 -11.94 -3.95
CA PHE A 106 -4.67 -12.05 -4.68
C PHE A 106 -5.48 -13.27 -4.27
N GLN A 107 -4.83 -14.43 -4.07
CA GLN A 107 -5.50 -15.67 -3.71
C GLN A 107 -6.08 -15.61 -2.28
N THR A 108 -5.35 -15.03 -1.33
CA THR A 108 -5.81 -14.93 0.07
C THR A 108 -6.80 -13.78 0.27
N GLY A 109 -6.74 -12.75 -0.58
CA GLY A 109 -7.49 -11.50 -0.38
C GLY A 109 -6.95 -10.66 0.78
N GLU A 110 -5.74 -10.98 1.26
CA GLU A 110 -5.11 -10.33 2.41
C GLU A 110 -3.87 -9.54 1.98
N THR A 111 -3.58 -8.46 2.70
CA THR A 111 -2.31 -7.73 2.54
C THR A 111 -1.16 -8.57 3.11
N LEU A 112 -0.13 -8.79 2.29
CA LEU A 112 1.09 -9.49 2.70
C LEU A 112 2.25 -8.49 2.83
N LEU A 113 2.95 -8.53 3.96
CA LEU A 113 4.14 -7.71 4.22
C LEU A 113 5.36 -8.61 4.38
N PHE A 114 6.37 -8.40 3.55
CA PHE A 114 7.64 -9.14 3.59
C PHE A 114 8.74 -8.20 4.08
N ALA A 115 9.28 -8.49 5.27
CA ALA A 115 10.25 -7.62 5.94
C ALA A 115 11.71 -7.95 5.60
N SER A 116 11.97 -9.04 4.87
CA SER A 116 13.32 -9.47 4.51
C SER A 116 13.42 -9.96 3.07
N ASN A 117 14.60 -9.81 2.49
CA ASN A 117 14.90 -10.33 1.15
C ASN A 117 14.73 -11.86 1.07
N ASN A 118 14.98 -12.58 2.15
CA ASN A 118 14.80 -14.03 2.18
C ASN A 118 13.32 -14.40 2.04
N ASP A 119 12.43 -13.71 2.75
CA ASP A 119 10.99 -13.97 2.65
C ASP A 119 10.45 -13.63 1.27
N ILE A 120 10.97 -12.55 0.67
CA ILE A 120 10.68 -12.16 -0.72
C ILE A 120 11.12 -13.28 -1.68
N MET A 121 12.36 -13.75 -1.57
CA MET A 121 12.89 -14.80 -2.45
C MET A 121 12.10 -16.12 -2.31
N LEU A 122 11.75 -16.52 -1.09
CA LEU A 122 10.94 -17.72 -0.85
C LEU A 122 9.54 -17.58 -1.46
N ALA A 123 8.92 -16.41 -1.31
CA ALA A 123 7.61 -16.15 -1.87
C ALA A 123 7.63 -16.09 -3.41
N MET A 124 8.73 -15.67 -4.02
CA MET A 124 8.93 -15.62 -5.49
C MET A 124 9.43 -16.95 -6.08
N ALA A 125 9.73 -17.97 -5.27
CA ALA A 125 10.36 -19.20 -5.74
C ALA A 125 9.49 -20.03 -6.70
N ASP A 126 8.17 -19.81 -6.69
CA ASP A 126 7.20 -20.44 -7.59
C ASP A 126 6.86 -19.59 -8.81
N MET A 127 7.54 -18.46 -9.03
CA MET A 127 7.36 -17.60 -10.19
C MET A 127 7.89 -18.28 -11.47
N SER A 128 7.01 -18.38 -12.47
CA SER A 128 7.22 -19.08 -13.74
C SER A 128 7.47 -18.18 -14.95
#